data_AF-A0A803MRA3-F1
#
_entry.id   AF-A0A803MRA3-F1
#
_cell.length_a   1.000
_cell.length_b   1.000
_cell.length_c   1.000
_cell.angle_alpha   90.00
_cell.angle_beta   90.00
_cell.angle_gamma   90.00
#
_symmetry.space_group_name_H-M   'P 1'
#
loop_
_entity.id
_entity.type
_entity.pdbx_description
1 polymer ?
#
loop_
_entity_poly.entity_id
_entity_poly.type
_entity_poly.pdbx_seq_one_letter_code
_entity_poly.pdbx_strand_id
1 'polypeptide(L)'
;MGVKPLQEGEDIVDDVEYDREEGLVVPITTTKWESAYGKQIGNCAQRVNINVKGIPKYDKVQKQNLWEESKFHIDDPKGSKEKKFHEAVGARFRKHKSWLVSRFITKETAPPLDSPSANIKPWELYEGYITEEQWKEFETYCNINEFKALSEKGKENAKNNKHRHHLGSKSYERDRVDWTKTNRIPAESSTSSTTESTTRRVMSEKLKNRSLYWILARKTRNADGSWAIDPKNAETQ
;
A
#
# COMPACT_ATOMS: atom_id res chain seq x y z
N MET A 1 63.03 -36.72 -40.96
CA MET A 1 62.40 -37.76 -41.80
C MET A 1 61.18 -38.27 -41.07
N GLY A 2 60.00 -38.29 -41.70
CA GLY A 2 58.80 -38.92 -41.11
C GLY A 2 57.50 -38.12 -41.26
N VAL A 3 57.01 -38.05 -42.50
CA VAL A 3 55.62 -38.27 -42.96
C VAL A 3 54.44 -38.02 -41.98
N LYS A 4 53.60 -37.04 -42.39
CA LYS A 4 52.14 -36.75 -42.15
C LYS A 4 51.20 -37.99 -42.27
N PRO A 5 49.85 -37.94 -42.11
CA PRO A 5 48.90 -36.88 -41.67
C PRO A 5 47.66 -37.39 -40.83
N LEU A 6 46.62 -36.52 -40.74
CA LEU A 6 45.16 -36.75 -40.54
C LEU A 6 44.68 -36.83 -39.07
N GLN A 7 43.60 -36.18 -38.60
CA GLN A 7 42.54 -35.35 -39.18
C GLN A 7 41.59 -34.94 -38.05
N GLU A 8 41.42 -33.66 -37.74
CA GLU A 8 40.30 -33.10 -36.93
C GLU A 8 40.07 -31.70 -37.52
N GLY A 9 38.89 -31.31 -38.01
CA GLY A 9 37.55 -31.47 -37.44
C GLY A 9 37.04 -30.04 -37.26
N GLU A 10 36.10 -29.65 -38.10
CA GLU A 10 35.64 -28.27 -38.38
C GLU A 10 35.04 -27.52 -37.17
N ASP A 11 35.40 -26.22 -37.13
CA ASP A 11 34.63 -25.01 -36.80
C ASP A 11 33.36 -25.08 -35.92
N ILE A 12 33.42 -24.39 -34.77
CA ILE A 12 32.32 -23.56 -34.28
C ILE A 12 32.89 -22.18 -33.95
N VAL A 13 32.45 -21.20 -34.75
CA VAL A 13 32.56 -19.76 -34.52
C VAL A 13 31.55 -19.39 -33.43
N ASP A 14 31.96 -18.61 -32.43
CA ASP A 14 31.05 -17.61 -31.86
C ASP A 14 31.87 -16.40 -31.44
N ASP A 15 31.46 -15.28 -32.02
CA ASP A 15 32.15 -14.02 -32.08
C ASP A 15 32.32 -13.36 -30.70
N VAL A 16 33.56 -12.93 -30.47
CA VAL A 16 33.88 -11.96 -29.44
C VAL A 16 33.53 -10.59 -29.99
N GLU A 17 32.42 -10.00 -29.53
CA GLU A 17 32.22 -8.55 -29.60
C GLU A 17 32.24 -7.99 -28.18
N TYR A 18 33.37 -7.33 -27.88
CA TYR A 18 33.61 -6.58 -26.67
C TYR A 18 33.04 -5.19 -26.88
N ASP A 19 31.96 -4.83 -26.17
CA ASP A 19 31.59 -3.43 -26.02
C ASP A 19 31.60 -3.00 -24.56
N ARG A 20 32.59 -2.16 -24.30
CA ARG A 20 32.92 -1.44 -23.09
C ARG A 20 32.21 -0.10 -23.16
N GLU A 21 31.02 0.01 -22.59
CA GLU A 21 30.42 1.31 -22.28
C GLU A 21 30.25 1.48 -20.76
N GLU A 22 31.08 2.37 -20.22
CA GLU A 22 30.75 3.40 -19.24
C GLU A 22 29.55 3.12 -18.30
N GLY A 23 29.84 3.03 -17.01
CA GLY A 23 28.85 2.97 -15.94
C GLY A 23 27.97 4.21 -15.89
N LEU A 24 26.88 4.21 -16.67
CA LEU A 24 25.75 5.09 -16.46
C LEU A 24 24.79 4.40 -15.49
N VAL A 25 24.87 4.75 -14.20
CA VAL A 25 23.76 4.50 -13.28
C VAL A 25 22.63 5.41 -13.75
N VAL A 26 21.80 4.91 -14.68
CA VAL A 26 20.62 5.63 -15.16
C VAL A 26 19.73 5.85 -13.94
N PRO A 27 19.48 7.10 -13.51
CA PRO A 27 18.67 7.34 -12.34
C PRO A 27 17.25 6.88 -12.68
N ILE A 28 16.85 5.76 -12.08
CA ILE A 28 15.46 5.29 -12.13
C ILE A 28 14.63 6.48 -11.62
N THR A 29 13.83 7.06 -12.52
CA THR A 29 12.98 8.20 -12.18
C THR A 29 12.17 7.85 -10.93
N THR A 30 12.06 8.79 -9.99
CA THR A 30 11.51 8.59 -8.64
C THR A 30 10.22 7.76 -8.59
N THR A 31 9.37 7.88 -9.62
CA THR A 31 8.10 7.15 -9.76
C THR A 31 8.24 5.65 -10.07
N LYS A 32 9.26 5.22 -10.82
CA LYS A 32 9.48 3.80 -11.16
C LYS A 32 9.96 3.00 -9.96
N TRP A 33 10.90 3.55 -9.19
CA TRP A 33 11.40 2.91 -7.98
C TRP A 33 10.33 2.82 -6.89
N GLU A 34 9.54 3.89 -6.68
CA GLU A 34 8.43 3.86 -5.70
C GLU A 34 7.41 2.76 -6.00
N SER A 35 7.08 2.55 -7.28
CA SER A 35 6.18 1.48 -7.70
C SER A 35 6.79 0.09 -7.45
N ALA A 36 8.06 -0.11 -7.81
CA ALA A 36 8.78 -1.36 -7.59
C ALA A 36 8.89 -1.67 -6.09
N TYR A 37 9.26 -0.69 -5.27
CA TYR A 37 9.33 -0.81 -3.82
C TYR A 37 7.96 -1.12 -3.21
N GLY A 38 6.90 -0.46 -3.68
CA GLY A 38 5.52 -0.74 -3.28
C GLY A 38 5.09 -2.18 -3.57
N LYS A 39 5.49 -2.73 -4.72
CA LYS A 39 5.27 -4.14 -5.09
C LYS A 39 6.07 -5.07 -4.17
N GLN A 40 7.33 -4.76 -3.91
CA GLN A 40 8.19 -5.55 -3.02
C GLN A 40 7.60 -5.65 -1.61
N ILE A 41 7.15 -4.53 -1.02
CA ILE A 41 6.46 -4.55 0.28
C ILE A 41 5.23 -5.46 0.24
N GLY A 42 4.48 -5.44 -0.86
CA GLY A 42 3.33 -6.33 -1.08
C GLY A 42 3.73 -7.80 -1.08
N ASN A 43 4.78 -8.17 -1.82
CA ASN A 43 5.29 -9.52 -1.90
C ASN A 43 5.82 -10.01 -0.55
N CYS A 44 6.60 -9.19 0.17
CA CYS A 44 7.05 -9.49 1.52
C CYS A 44 5.88 -9.74 2.47
N ALA A 45 4.80 -8.97 2.36
CA ALA A 45 3.62 -9.14 3.18
C ALA A 45 2.87 -10.45 2.90
N GLN A 46 2.90 -10.97 1.67
CA GLN A 46 2.30 -12.27 1.31
C GLN A 46 3.10 -13.46 1.83
N ARG A 47 4.42 -13.30 1.98
CA ARG A 47 5.34 -14.31 2.53
C ARG A 47 5.25 -14.51 4.03
N VAL A 48 4.62 -13.58 4.74
CA VAL A 48 4.49 -13.66 6.19
C VAL A 48 3.41 -14.68 6.53
N ASN A 49 3.76 -15.64 7.40
CA ASN A 49 2.81 -16.66 7.86
C ASN A 49 1.51 -16.01 8.37
N ILE A 50 0.39 -16.41 7.77
CA ILE A 50 -0.95 -15.85 8.01
C ILE A 50 -1.45 -16.03 9.45
N ASN A 51 -0.97 -17.03 10.19
CA ASN A 51 -1.34 -17.31 11.58
C ASN A 51 -0.64 -16.38 12.58
N VAL A 52 0.36 -15.63 12.13
CA VAL A 52 1.02 -14.63 12.96
C VAL A 52 0.06 -13.46 13.22
N LYS A 53 -0.04 -13.05 14.50
CA LYS A 53 -0.91 -11.93 14.92
C LYS A 53 -0.52 -10.60 14.26
N GLY A 54 0.75 -10.41 13.96
CA GLY A 54 1.25 -9.26 13.21
C GLY A 54 2.78 -9.25 13.14
N ILE A 55 3.32 -8.40 12.27
CA ILE A 55 4.78 -8.29 12.06
C ILE A 55 5.55 -8.17 13.37
N PRO A 56 5.17 -7.38 14.39
CA PRO A 56 5.93 -7.35 15.65
C PRO A 56 6.20 -8.72 16.30
N LYS A 57 5.30 -9.69 16.14
CA LYS A 57 5.42 -11.06 16.66
C LYS A 57 6.03 -12.06 15.66
N TYR A 58 6.30 -11.63 14.43
CA TYR A 58 7.00 -12.44 13.44
C TYR A 58 8.46 -12.64 13.83
N ASP A 59 9.00 -13.81 13.47
CA ASP A 59 10.36 -14.21 13.81
C ASP A 59 11.41 -13.16 13.40
N LYS A 60 12.41 -12.95 14.26
CA LYS A 60 13.41 -11.89 14.07
C LYS A 60 14.30 -12.18 12.86
N VAL A 61 14.71 -13.44 12.67
CA VAL A 61 15.56 -13.83 11.54
C VAL A 61 14.79 -13.67 10.23
N GLN A 62 13.54 -14.13 10.20
CA GLN A 62 12.68 -13.97 9.03
C GLN A 62 12.41 -12.50 8.68
N LYS A 63 12.22 -11.63 9.68
CA LYS A 63 12.13 -10.17 9.44
C LYS A 63 13.39 -9.63 8.82
N GLN A 64 14.55 -9.97 9.39
CA GLN A 64 15.82 -9.49 8.87
C GLN A 64 16.00 -9.93 7.42
N ASN A 65 15.70 -11.20 7.10
CA ASN A 65 15.77 -11.71 5.73
C ASN A 65 14.88 -10.90 4.77
N LEU A 66 13.64 -10.57 5.16
CA LEU A 66 12.77 -9.71 4.34
C LEU A 66 13.38 -8.33 4.08
N TRP A 67 14.06 -7.75 5.07
CA TRP A 67 14.75 -6.47 4.92
C TRP A 67 15.98 -6.59 4.01
N GLU A 68 16.84 -7.58 4.23
CA GLU A 68 18.06 -7.80 3.45
C GLU A 68 17.76 -8.07 1.96
N GLU A 69 16.68 -8.79 1.66
CA GLU A 69 16.22 -9.00 0.28
C GLU A 69 15.63 -7.73 -0.37
N SER A 70 15.24 -6.73 0.44
CA SER A 70 14.46 -5.56 -0.01
C SER A 70 15.19 -4.23 0.10
N LYS A 71 16.41 -4.19 0.67
CA LYS A 71 17.24 -2.99 0.84
C LYS A 71 17.87 -2.51 -0.47
N PHE A 72 17.08 -2.34 -1.52
CA PHE A 72 17.55 -1.85 -2.83
C PHE A 72 18.25 -0.48 -2.68
N HIS A 73 19.59 -0.48 -2.66
CA HIS A 73 20.43 0.73 -2.56
C HIS A 73 20.04 1.67 -1.40
N ILE A 74 19.49 1.12 -0.30
CA ILE A 74 19.09 1.90 0.87
C ILE A 74 20.18 1.81 1.94
N ASP A 75 20.94 2.89 2.12
CA ASP A 75 21.77 3.05 3.31
C ASP A 75 20.90 3.40 4.52
N ASP A 76 20.99 2.60 5.59
CA ASP A 76 20.27 2.84 6.84
C ASP A 76 21.18 2.77 8.08
N PRO A 77 22.14 3.70 8.21
CA PRO A 77 23.10 3.70 9.32
C PRO A 77 22.44 3.86 10.71
N LYS A 78 21.15 4.23 10.77
CA LYS A 78 20.39 4.46 12.02
C LYS A 78 19.25 3.46 12.25
N GLY A 79 19.08 2.43 11.40
CA GLY A 79 17.98 1.46 11.50
C GLY A 79 16.56 2.06 11.35
N SER A 80 16.48 3.32 10.89
CA SER A 80 15.22 4.07 10.84
C SER A 80 14.37 3.70 9.64
N LYS A 81 15.01 3.30 8.54
CA LYS A 81 14.37 2.89 7.29
C LYS A 81 13.91 1.44 7.38
N GLU A 82 14.70 0.56 8.00
CA GLU A 82 14.33 -0.82 8.33
C GLU A 82 13.05 -0.86 9.18
N LYS A 83 13.00 -0.04 10.24
CA LYS A 83 11.79 0.08 11.06
C LYS A 83 10.57 0.49 10.23
N LYS A 84 10.70 1.52 9.39
CA LYS A 84 9.61 1.98 8.50
C LYS A 84 9.21 0.92 7.48
N PHE A 85 10.17 0.15 6.98
CA PHE A 85 9.92 -0.97 6.09
C PHE A 85 9.05 -2.03 6.79
N HIS A 86 9.40 -2.45 7.99
CA HIS A 86 8.59 -3.42 8.75
C HIS A 86 7.21 -2.89 9.12
N GLU A 87 7.08 -1.59 9.42
CA GLU A 87 5.78 -0.94 9.61
C GLU A 87 4.93 -0.99 8.32
N ALA A 88 5.54 -0.73 7.16
CA ALA A 88 4.87 -0.78 5.87
C ALA A 88 4.46 -2.21 5.47
N VAL A 89 5.36 -3.19 5.65
CA VAL A 89 5.04 -4.62 5.46
C VAL A 89 3.92 -5.03 6.40
N GLY A 90 3.94 -4.58 7.66
CA GLY A 90 2.87 -4.86 8.62
C GLY A 90 1.52 -4.28 8.23
N ALA A 91 1.50 -3.07 7.67
CA ALA A 91 0.28 -2.48 7.13
C ALA A 91 -0.25 -3.25 5.92
N ARG A 92 0.62 -3.70 5.01
CA ARG A 92 0.24 -4.53 3.86
C ARG A 92 -0.23 -5.92 4.29
N PHE A 93 0.43 -6.54 5.27
CA PHE A 93 0.06 -7.85 5.81
C PHE A 93 -1.34 -7.83 6.42
N ARG A 94 -1.68 -6.81 7.20
CA ARG A 94 -3.05 -6.64 7.74
C ARG A 94 -4.09 -6.54 6.62
N LYS A 95 -3.80 -5.79 5.56
CA LYS A 95 -4.68 -5.70 4.39
C LYS A 95 -4.81 -7.03 3.66
N HIS A 96 -3.71 -7.77 3.52
CA HIS A 96 -3.71 -9.09 2.91
C HIS A 96 -4.59 -10.07 3.68
N LYS A 97 -4.44 -10.17 5.02
CA LYS A 97 -5.33 -10.98 5.87
C LYS A 97 -6.80 -10.58 5.73
N SER A 98 -7.09 -9.28 5.75
CA SER A 98 -8.45 -8.78 5.55
C SER A 98 -9.03 -9.18 4.20
N TRP A 99 -8.21 -9.15 3.15
CA TRP A 99 -8.61 -9.56 1.81
C TRP A 99 -8.84 -11.08 1.72
N LEU A 100 -8.01 -11.90 2.36
CA LEU A 100 -8.21 -13.35 2.44
C LEU A 100 -9.55 -13.69 3.10
N VAL A 101 -9.85 -13.05 4.24
CA VAL A 101 -11.13 -13.21 4.94
C VAL A 101 -12.29 -12.81 4.02
N SER A 102 -12.22 -11.62 3.41
CA SER A 102 -13.26 -11.08 2.54
C SER A 102 -13.52 -11.96 1.31
N ARG A 103 -12.46 -12.49 0.69
CA ARG A 103 -12.58 -13.29 -0.54
C ARG A 103 -13.02 -14.72 -0.28
N PHE A 104 -12.44 -15.37 0.72
CA PHE A 104 -12.57 -16.83 0.88
C PHE A 104 -13.46 -17.25 2.05
N ILE A 105 -13.55 -16.45 3.11
CA ILE A 105 -14.31 -16.79 4.32
C ILE A 105 -15.70 -16.16 4.29
N THR A 106 -15.78 -14.82 4.26
CA THR A 106 -17.07 -14.11 4.23
C THR A 106 -17.67 -14.00 2.83
N LYS A 107 -16.86 -14.26 1.80
CA LYS A 107 -17.25 -14.22 0.37
C LYS A 107 -17.80 -12.87 -0.10
N GLU A 108 -17.56 -11.79 0.64
CA GLU A 108 -17.97 -10.41 0.28
C GLU A 108 -17.32 -9.94 -1.02
N THR A 109 -16.11 -10.43 -1.32
CA THR A 109 -15.35 -10.10 -2.55
C THR A 109 -15.04 -11.34 -3.38
N ALA A 110 -15.85 -12.39 -3.25
CA ALA A 110 -15.71 -13.58 -4.08
C ALA A 110 -16.01 -13.23 -5.56
N PRO A 111 -15.23 -13.77 -6.51
CA PRO A 111 -15.56 -13.67 -7.93
C PRO A 111 -16.92 -14.32 -8.26
N PRO A 112 -17.57 -13.93 -9.37
CA PRO A 112 -18.73 -14.66 -9.89
C PRO A 112 -18.41 -16.14 -10.13
N LEU A 113 -19.39 -17.03 -9.95
CA LEU A 113 -19.23 -18.50 -10.07
C LEU A 113 -18.62 -18.94 -11.41
N ASP A 114 -18.96 -18.22 -12.46
CA ASP A 114 -18.55 -18.43 -13.85
C ASP A 114 -17.12 -17.93 -14.13
N SER A 115 -16.46 -17.29 -13.14
CA SER A 115 -15.06 -16.91 -13.22
C SER A 115 -14.16 -18.13 -13.05
N PRO A 116 -13.07 -18.26 -13.84
CA PRO A 116 -12.02 -19.27 -13.60
C PRO A 116 -11.43 -19.21 -12.18
N SER A 117 -11.52 -18.04 -11.53
CA SER A 117 -10.97 -17.79 -10.20
C SER A 117 -11.97 -17.99 -9.05
N ALA A 118 -13.19 -18.45 -9.34
CA ALA A 118 -14.25 -18.66 -8.34
C ALA A 118 -13.92 -19.82 -7.39
N ASN A 119 -13.32 -20.88 -7.92
CA ASN A 119 -13.06 -22.12 -7.20
C ASN A 119 -11.60 -22.28 -6.74
N ILE A 120 -10.75 -21.28 -7.00
CA ILE A 120 -9.34 -21.35 -6.59
C ILE A 120 -9.23 -21.33 -5.06
N LYS A 121 -8.43 -22.24 -4.50
CA LYS A 121 -8.18 -22.25 -3.06
C LYS A 121 -7.09 -21.24 -2.68
N PRO A 122 -7.09 -20.74 -1.43
CA PRO A 122 -6.08 -19.79 -0.98
C PRO A 122 -4.64 -20.30 -1.09
N TRP A 123 -4.40 -21.58 -0.78
CA TRP A 123 -3.08 -22.20 -0.87
C TRP A 123 -2.65 -22.50 -2.32
N GLU A 124 -3.60 -22.58 -3.26
CA GLU A 124 -3.30 -22.65 -4.70
C GLU A 124 -2.96 -21.25 -5.24
N LEU A 125 -3.68 -20.22 -4.79
CA LEU A 125 -3.43 -18.84 -5.21
C LEU A 125 -2.12 -18.26 -4.65
N TYR A 126 -1.69 -18.72 -3.47
CA TYR A 126 -0.45 -18.31 -2.80
C TYR A 126 0.47 -19.51 -2.57
N GLU A 127 0.68 -20.29 -3.62
CA GLU A 127 1.59 -21.43 -3.62
C GLU A 127 2.98 -21.01 -3.12
N GLY A 128 3.57 -21.84 -2.25
CA GLY A 128 4.85 -21.58 -1.60
C GLY A 128 4.79 -20.59 -0.42
N TYR A 129 3.67 -19.89 -0.20
CA TYR A 129 3.52 -18.93 0.90
C TYR A 129 2.44 -19.30 1.92
N ILE A 130 1.37 -19.96 1.46
CA ILE A 130 0.28 -20.46 2.32
C ILE A 130 0.15 -21.96 2.09
N THR A 131 0.34 -22.75 3.14
CA THR A 131 0.05 -24.18 3.09
C THR A 131 -1.42 -24.46 3.43
N GLU A 132 -1.93 -25.62 3.04
CA GLU A 132 -3.30 -26.03 3.40
C GLU A 132 -3.49 -26.10 4.93
N GLU A 133 -2.48 -26.56 5.66
CA GLU A 133 -2.50 -26.63 7.13
C GLU A 133 -2.57 -25.24 7.76
N GLN A 134 -1.73 -24.31 7.28
CA GLN A 134 -1.75 -22.91 7.73
C GLN A 134 -3.10 -22.27 7.45
N TRP A 135 -3.70 -22.57 6.29
CA TRP A 135 -5.02 -22.07 5.95
C TRP A 135 -6.10 -22.60 6.90
N LYS A 136 -6.12 -23.91 7.19
CA LYS A 136 -7.09 -24.51 8.11
C LYS A 136 -7.00 -23.89 9.51
N GLU A 137 -5.79 -23.70 10.03
CA GLU A 137 -5.58 -23.00 11.30
C GLU A 137 -6.10 -21.55 11.23
N PHE A 138 -5.82 -20.84 10.13
CA PHE A 138 -6.30 -19.47 9.96
C PHE A 138 -7.84 -19.38 9.89
N GLU A 139 -8.46 -20.29 9.17
CA GLU A 139 -9.91 -20.38 8.99
C GLU A 139 -10.61 -20.72 10.31
N THR A 140 -10.09 -21.66 11.08
CA THR A 140 -10.61 -21.97 12.43
C THR A 140 -10.52 -20.74 13.33
N TYR A 141 -9.38 -20.04 13.35
CA TYR A 141 -9.22 -18.80 14.11
C TYR A 141 -10.24 -17.73 13.72
N CYS A 142 -10.46 -17.51 12.42
CA CYS A 142 -11.42 -16.51 11.93
C CYS A 142 -12.88 -16.86 12.27
N ASN A 143 -13.18 -18.15 12.49
CA ASN A 143 -14.51 -18.61 12.84
C ASN A 143 -14.82 -18.56 14.35
N ILE A 144 -13.82 -18.32 15.20
CA ILE A 144 -14.00 -18.12 16.65
C ILE A 144 -14.89 -16.90 16.90
N ASN A 145 -15.81 -17.02 17.86
CA ASN A 145 -16.76 -15.96 18.22
C ASN A 145 -16.07 -14.65 18.63
N GLU A 146 -14.94 -14.72 19.34
CA GLU A 146 -14.14 -13.55 19.71
C GLU A 146 -13.67 -12.75 18.49
N PHE A 147 -13.21 -13.43 17.43
CA PHE A 147 -12.76 -12.77 16.21
C PHE A 147 -13.94 -12.08 15.50
N LYS A 148 -15.08 -12.77 15.40
CA LYS A 148 -16.31 -12.21 14.83
C LYS A 148 -16.78 -10.98 15.61
N ALA A 149 -16.78 -11.05 16.94
CA ALA A 149 -17.15 -9.93 17.81
C ALA A 149 -16.22 -8.72 17.61
N LEU A 150 -14.91 -8.95 17.50
CA LEU A 150 -13.95 -7.87 17.24
C LEU A 150 -14.16 -7.24 15.84
N SER A 151 -14.46 -8.06 14.84
CA SER A 151 -14.76 -7.60 13.48
C SER A 151 -16.01 -6.72 13.45
N GLU A 152 -17.10 -7.15 14.09
CA GLU A 152 -18.35 -6.38 14.17
C GLU A 152 -18.16 -5.07 14.95
N LYS A 153 -17.45 -5.09 16.08
CA LYS A 153 -17.07 -3.86 16.78
C LYS A 153 -16.27 -2.90 15.90
N GLY A 154 -15.37 -3.44 15.06
CA GLY A 154 -14.63 -2.65 14.08
C GLY A 154 -15.54 -2.00 13.03
N LYS A 155 -16.53 -2.74 12.52
CA LYS A 155 -17.54 -2.22 11.57
C LYS A 155 -18.40 -1.15 12.21
N GLU A 156 -18.84 -1.35 13.45
CA GLU A 156 -19.64 -0.39 14.20
C GLU A 156 -18.86 0.91 14.45
N ASN A 157 -17.61 0.80 14.91
CA ASN A 157 -16.71 1.96 15.07
C ASN A 157 -16.49 2.70 13.75
N ALA A 158 -16.39 1.98 12.62
CA ALA A 158 -16.25 2.59 11.31
C ALA A 158 -17.52 3.35 10.88
N LYS A 159 -18.71 2.82 11.18
CA LYS A 159 -20.01 3.50 10.93
C LYS A 159 -20.17 4.74 11.81
N ASN A 160 -19.72 4.66 13.06
CA ASN A 160 -19.82 5.76 14.04
C ASN A 160 -18.73 6.83 13.84
N ASN A 161 -17.78 6.63 12.91
CA ASN A 161 -16.75 7.62 12.60
C ASN A 161 -17.31 8.79 11.77
N LYS A 162 -17.95 9.73 12.47
CA LYS A 162 -18.57 10.95 11.90
C LYS A 162 -17.58 11.84 11.14
N HIS A 163 -16.31 11.87 11.56
CA HIS A 163 -15.30 12.78 11.03
C HIS A 163 -14.10 12.04 10.47
N ARG A 164 -14.34 11.24 9.42
CA ARG A 164 -13.29 10.46 8.77
C ARG A 164 -12.11 11.37 8.41
N HIS A 165 -10.90 10.99 8.83
CA HIS A 165 -9.70 11.77 8.50
C HIS A 165 -9.38 11.60 7.02
N HIS A 166 -9.81 12.60 6.24
CA HIS A 166 -9.65 12.69 4.81
C HIS A 166 -8.21 13.15 4.48
N LEU A 167 -7.22 12.27 4.70
CA LEU A 167 -5.79 12.58 4.54
C LEU A 167 -5.22 12.32 3.12
N GLY A 168 -6.04 11.90 2.16
CA GLY A 168 -5.63 11.66 0.76
C GLY A 168 -5.78 12.88 -0.15
N SER A 169 -5.22 12.82 -1.36
CA SER A 169 -5.35 13.89 -2.37
C SER A 169 -6.78 14.10 -2.88
N LYS A 170 -7.63 13.08 -2.80
CA LYS A 170 -9.03 13.07 -3.28
C LYS A 170 -10.07 13.21 -2.16
N SER A 171 -9.63 13.58 -0.97
CA SER A 171 -10.32 13.19 0.24
C SER A 171 -11.63 13.95 0.48
N TYR A 172 -11.77 15.17 -0.02
CA TYR A 172 -13.01 15.97 0.05
C TYR A 172 -13.63 16.22 -1.34
N GLU A 173 -13.31 15.40 -2.34
CA GLU A 173 -13.70 15.66 -3.74
C GLU A 173 -15.23 15.69 -3.93
N ARG A 174 -15.97 14.84 -3.19
CA ARG A 174 -17.44 14.85 -3.20
C ARG A 174 -18.01 16.07 -2.49
N ASP A 175 -17.56 16.34 -1.26
CA ASP A 175 -18.03 17.48 -0.47
C ASP A 175 -17.67 18.83 -1.11
N ARG A 176 -16.56 18.88 -1.86
CA ARG A 176 -16.11 20.07 -2.60
C ARG A 176 -17.13 20.52 -3.62
N VAL A 177 -17.83 19.59 -4.29
CA VAL A 177 -18.89 19.93 -5.24
C VAL A 177 -20.00 20.70 -4.53
N ASP A 178 -20.42 20.23 -3.36
CA ASP A 178 -21.48 20.86 -2.58
C ASP A 178 -21.03 22.17 -1.94
N TRP A 179 -19.80 22.25 -1.43
CA TRP A 179 -19.23 23.49 -0.90
C TRP A 179 -19.04 24.56 -1.97
N THR A 180 -18.73 24.17 -3.21
CA THR A 180 -18.66 25.09 -4.34
C THR A 180 -20.05 25.62 -4.69
N LYS A 181 -21.06 24.74 -4.80
CA LYS A 181 -22.45 25.12 -5.07
C LYS A 181 -23.05 26.02 -3.98
N THR A 182 -22.62 25.84 -2.74
CA THR A 182 -23.08 26.62 -1.59
C THR A 182 -22.19 27.82 -1.25
N ASN A 183 -21.23 28.17 -2.13
CA ASN A 183 -20.29 29.29 -1.96
C ASN A 183 -19.51 29.25 -0.62
N ARG A 184 -19.26 28.05 -0.09
CA ARG A 184 -18.52 27.83 1.18
C ARG A 184 -17.00 27.80 0.99
N ILE A 185 -16.52 27.75 -0.25
CA ILE A 185 -15.10 27.86 -0.60
C ILE A 185 -14.83 29.31 -1.01
N PRO A 186 -13.93 30.04 -0.33
CA PRO A 186 -13.59 31.42 -0.71
C PRO A 186 -13.02 31.50 -2.13
N ALA A 187 -13.41 32.52 -2.89
CA ALA A 187 -12.96 32.72 -4.28
C ALA A 187 -11.43 32.78 -4.43
N GLU A 188 -10.73 33.27 -3.40
CA GLU A 188 -9.26 33.41 -3.37
C GLU A 188 -8.51 32.07 -3.25
N SER A 189 -9.19 30.99 -2.86
CA SER A 189 -8.65 29.62 -2.80
C SER A 189 -8.47 28.99 -4.20
N SER A 190 -9.02 29.63 -5.24
CA SER A 190 -8.98 29.15 -6.63
C SER A 190 -7.96 29.94 -7.47
N THR A 191 -6.68 29.94 -7.10
CA THR A 191 -5.63 30.51 -7.95
C THR A 191 -4.64 29.45 -8.40
N SER A 192 -4.92 28.89 -9.58
CA SER A 192 -3.89 28.27 -10.42
C SER A 192 -3.07 29.39 -11.06
N SER A 193 -1.98 29.81 -10.41
CA SER A 193 -0.97 30.65 -11.05
C SER A 193 0.25 29.79 -11.40
N THR A 194 0.34 29.45 -12.68
CA THR A 194 1.52 28.85 -13.30
C THR A 194 2.58 29.93 -13.45
N THR A 195 3.63 29.87 -12.64
CA THR A 195 4.98 30.37 -12.97
C THR A 195 5.98 29.76 -11.98
N GLU A 196 6.81 28.87 -12.53
CA GLU A 196 8.18 28.48 -12.18
C GLU A 196 8.72 28.81 -10.77
N SER A 197 8.05 28.32 -9.73
CA SER A 197 8.64 27.98 -8.43
C SER A 197 7.77 26.90 -7.78
N THR A 198 7.66 25.79 -8.51
CA THR A 198 6.40 25.04 -8.60
C THR A 198 6.22 23.98 -7.51
N THR A 199 7.28 23.49 -6.86
CA THR A 199 7.14 22.38 -5.89
C THR A 199 6.80 22.85 -4.48
N ARG A 200 7.47 23.89 -3.96
CA ARG A 200 7.28 24.38 -2.58
C ARG A 200 5.95 25.14 -2.42
N ARG A 201 5.55 25.92 -3.44
CA ARG A 201 4.30 26.70 -3.45
C ARG A 201 3.06 25.81 -3.59
N VAL A 202 3.09 24.81 -4.49
CA VAL A 202 1.99 23.84 -4.68
C VAL A 202 1.75 23.01 -3.42
N MET A 203 2.80 22.65 -2.68
CA MET A 203 2.65 21.94 -1.40
C MET A 203 2.00 22.84 -0.33
N SER A 204 2.38 24.12 -0.24
CA SER A 204 1.73 25.07 0.68
C SER A 204 0.25 25.28 0.36
N GLU A 205 -0.13 25.34 -0.92
CA GLU A 205 -1.51 25.56 -1.34
C GLU A 205 -2.38 24.31 -1.14
N LYS A 206 -1.84 23.12 -1.43
CA LYS A 206 -2.49 21.84 -1.09
C LYS A 206 -2.73 21.69 0.42
N LEU A 207 -1.78 22.14 1.24
CA LEU A 207 -1.91 22.10 2.71
C LEU A 207 -2.95 23.12 3.21
N LYS A 208 -2.96 24.35 2.69
CA LYS A 208 -3.97 25.38 3.00
C LYS A 208 -5.38 24.89 2.67
N ASN A 209 -5.59 24.40 1.44
CA ASN A 209 -6.88 23.87 1.00
C ASN A 209 -7.36 22.69 1.86
N ARG A 210 -6.44 21.82 2.29
CA ARG A 210 -6.75 20.69 3.16
C ARG A 210 -7.20 21.11 4.56
N SER A 211 -6.57 22.12 5.14
CA SER A 211 -7.00 22.68 6.43
C SER A 211 -8.39 23.33 6.35
N LEU A 212 -8.66 24.08 5.28
CA LEU A 212 -9.99 24.65 5.01
C LEU A 212 -11.06 23.56 4.88
N TYR A 213 -10.80 22.53 4.07
CA TYR A 213 -11.75 21.42 3.90
C TYR A 213 -12.00 20.65 5.19
N TRP A 214 -10.96 20.49 6.02
CA TRP A 214 -11.09 19.88 7.34
C TRP A 214 -12.04 20.67 8.26
N ILE A 215 -11.96 22.01 8.23
CA ILE A 215 -12.87 22.90 8.96
C ILE A 215 -14.29 22.82 8.39
N LEU A 216 -14.44 22.90 7.07
CA LEU A 216 -15.76 22.86 6.41
C LEU A 216 -16.52 21.56 6.68
N ALA A 217 -15.82 20.42 6.73
CA ALA A 217 -16.41 19.12 7.05
C ALA A 217 -16.96 19.03 8.48
N ARG A 218 -16.48 19.87 9.40
CA ARG A 218 -16.92 19.90 10.81
C ARG A 218 -17.95 20.96 11.12
N LYS A 219 -18.26 21.83 10.15
CA LYS A 219 -19.32 22.83 10.31
C LYS A 219 -20.69 22.19 10.14
N THR A 220 -21.57 22.43 11.09
CA THR A 220 -22.99 22.08 11.04
C THR A 220 -23.81 23.32 10.76
N ARG A 221 -24.96 23.14 10.08
CA ARG A 221 -25.90 24.24 9.86
C ARG A 221 -26.71 24.45 11.13
N ASN A 222 -26.62 25.65 11.68
CA ASN A 222 -27.39 26.09 12.82
C ASN A 222 -28.84 26.38 12.41
N ALA A 223 -29.74 26.50 13.40
CA ALA A 223 -31.15 26.81 13.18
C ALA A 223 -31.38 28.17 12.49
N ASP A 224 -30.47 29.13 12.70
CA ASP A 224 -30.45 30.44 12.06
C ASP A 224 -29.90 30.42 10.61
N GLY A 225 -29.54 29.25 10.10
CA GLY A 225 -28.97 29.06 8.77
C GLY A 225 -27.46 29.32 8.68
N SER A 226 -26.81 29.76 9.75
CA SER A 226 -25.35 29.96 9.83
C SER A 226 -24.60 28.63 9.92
N TRP A 227 -23.30 28.63 9.64
CA TRP A 227 -22.45 27.43 9.70
C TRP A 227 -21.37 27.59 10.77
N ALA A 228 -21.50 26.85 11.88
CA ALA A 228 -20.54 26.85 12.98
C ALA A 228 -19.97 25.45 13.22
N ILE A 229 -18.80 25.37 13.83
CA ILE A 229 -18.29 24.08 14.35
C ILE A 229 -19.12 23.76 15.60
N ASP A 230 -19.77 22.60 15.61
CA ASP A 230 -20.49 22.12 16.79
C ASP A 230 -19.53 22.09 18.00
N PRO A 231 -19.86 22.76 19.12
CA PRO A 231 -18.99 22.83 20.29
C PRO A 231 -18.59 21.45 20.84
N LYS A 232 -19.41 20.39 20.63
CA LYS A 232 -19.05 19.01 20.98
C LYS A 232 -17.91 18.43 20.13
N ASN A 233 -17.62 19.03 18.98
CA ASN A 233 -16.46 18.68 18.13
C ASN A 233 -15.24 19.58 18.39
N ALA A 234 -15.34 20.57 19.29
CA ALA A 234 -14.24 21.44 19.65
C ALA A 234 -13.34 20.85 20.77
N GLU A 235 -13.87 19.92 21.58
CA GLU A 235 -13.20 19.35 22.76
C GLU A 235 -12.22 18.20 22.47
N THR A 236 -11.94 17.87 21.21
CA THR A 236 -10.97 16.80 20.85
C THR A 236 -9.58 17.33 20.49
N GLN A 237 -9.20 18.51 21.02
CA GLN A 237 -7.88 19.11 20.83
C GLN A 237 -6.81 18.52 21.73
#